data_AF-A0A0A0NJQ1-F1
#
_entry.id   AF-A0A0A0NJQ1-F1
#
_cell.length_a   1.000
_cell.length_b   1.000
_cell.length_c   1.000
_cell.angle_alpha   90.00
_cell.angle_beta   90.00
_cell.angle_gamma   90.00
#
_symmetry.space_group_name_H-M   'P 1'
#
loop_
_entity.id
_entity.type
_entity.pdbx_description
1 polymer ?
#
loop_
_entity_poly.entity_id
_entity_poly.type
_entity_poly.pdbx_seq_one_letter_code
_entity_poly.pdbx_strand_id
1 'polypeptide(L)'
;MLRYRVEAAGEGPVDGQVVRVVLGHHDARNPRLALRCLRGHALHIAEGLDPSPEASWLGSVRMQQVSDDLPDVPAFFRTWCDDEVQQETAMTAVGAAQQASRPVRR
;
A
#
# COMPACT_ATOMS: atom_id res chain seq x y z
N MET A 1 11.54 10.25 -20.37
CA MET A 1 11.69 10.45 -18.91
C MET A 1 11.08 9.23 -18.23
N LEU A 2 11.83 8.48 -17.42
CA LEU A 2 11.30 7.28 -16.75
C LEU A 2 10.22 7.69 -15.73
N ARG A 3 9.12 6.93 -15.69
CA ARG A 3 8.04 7.07 -14.72
C ARG A 3 7.79 5.69 -14.11
N TYR A 4 7.93 5.62 -12.79
CA TYR A 4 7.57 4.47 -11.99
C TYR A 4 6.10 4.61 -11.63
N ARG A 5 5.29 3.58 -11.84
CA ARG A 5 3.92 3.55 -11.34
C ARG A 5 3.85 2.60 -10.17
N VAL A 6 3.32 3.07 -9.05
CA VAL A 6 3.04 2.25 -7.87
C VAL A 6 1.55 2.19 -7.65
N GLU A 7 1.04 1.01 -7.34
CA GLU A 7 -0.37 0.78 -7.05
C GLU A 7 -0.49 -0.02 -5.75
N ALA A 8 -1.40 0.40 -4.89
CA ALA A 8 -1.91 -0.43 -3.81
C ALA A 8 -3.26 -0.98 -4.25
N ALA A 9 -3.45 -2.29 -4.14
CA ALA A 9 -4.71 -2.94 -4.47
C ALA A 9 -5.11 -3.91 -3.36
N GLY A 10 -6.41 -3.98 -3.10
CA GLY A 10 -7.03 -4.99 -2.24
C GLY A 10 -7.79 -6.00 -3.09
N GLU A 11 -7.81 -7.25 -2.65
CA GLU A 11 -8.58 -8.32 -3.25
C GLU A 11 -9.45 -8.96 -2.18
N GLY A 12 -10.74 -9.16 -2.47
CA GLY A 12 -11.65 -9.73 -1.50
C GLY A 12 -13.03 -10.03 -2.08
N PRO A 13 -13.86 -10.79 -1.35
CA PRO A 13 -15.20 -11.13 -1.78
C PRO A 13 -16.13 -9.91 -1.71
N VAL A 14 -16.84 -9.65 -2.80
CA VAL A 14 -17.98 -8.72 -2.89
C VAL A 14 -19.13 -9.53 -3.49
N ASP A 15 -20.22 -9.70 -2.74
CA ASP A 15 -21.38 -10.52 -3.15
C ASP A 15 -21.00 -11.94 -3.63
N GLY A 16 -20.01 -12.55 -2.99
CA GLY A 16 -19.52 -13.89 -3.31
C GLY A 16 -18.57 -13.97 -4.52
N GLN A 17 -18.20 -12.85 -5.13
CA GLN A 17 -17.18 -12.78 -6.19
C GLN A 17 -15.90 -12.14 -5.67
N VAL A 18 -14.73 -12.71 -5.98
CA VAL A 18 -13.45 -12.06 -5.63
C VAL A 18 -13.21 -10.91 -6.60
N VAL A 19 -13.14 -9.69 -6.06
CA VAL A 19 -12.90 -8.46 -6.83
C VAL A 19 -11.58 -7.86 -6.40
N ARG A 20 -10.81 -7.36 -7.38
CA ARG A 20 -9.62 -6.53 -7.16
C ARG A 20 -9.98 -5.05 -7.27
N VAL A 21 -9.66 -4.28 -6.24
CA VAL A 21 -9.88 -2.83 -6.20
C VAL A 21 -8.54 -2.12 -6.02
N VAL A 22 -8.26 -1.13 -6.87
CA VAL A 22 -7.10 -0.25 -6.67
C VAL A 22 -7.44 0.77 -5.60
N LEU A 23 -6.73 0.70 -4.48
CA LEU A 23 -6.91 1.56 -3.30
C LEU A 23 -6.11 2.87 -3.40
N GLY A 24 -5.07 2.89 -4.23
CA GLY A 24 -4.28 4.08 -4.49
C GLY A 24 -3.25 3.85 -5.59
N HIS A 25 -2.89 4.89 -6.33
CA HIS A 25 -1.83 4.83 -7.32
C HIS A 25 -1.04 6.13 -7.36
N HIS A 26 0.24 6.04 -7.73
CA HIS A 26 1.10 7.21 -7.88
C HIS A 26 2.15 7.00 -8.97
N ASP A 27 2.39 8.05 -9.77
CA ASP A 27 3.52 8.14 -10.67
C ASP A 27 4.71 8.81 -9.95
N ALA A 28 5.86 8.15 -9.94
CA ALA A 28 7.09 8.62 -9.34
C ALA A 28 8.21 8.74 -10.37
N ARG A 29 9.12 9.69 -10.14
CA ARG A 29 10.23 9.99 -11.07
C ARG A 29 11.48 9.15 -10.83
N ASN A 30 11.57 8.48 -9.68
CA ASN A 30 12.69 7.61 -9.30
C ASN A 30 12.24 6.59 -8.24
N PRO A 31 13.02 5.52 -7.99
CA PRO A 31 12.65 4.46 -7.04
C PRO A 31 12.47 4.93 -5.60
N ARG A 32 13.26 5.91 -5.14
CA ARG A 32 13.14 6.45 -3.77
C ARG A 32 11.80 7.16 -3.57
N LEU A 33 11.35 7.93 -4.56
CA LEU A 33 10.03 8.54 -4.55
C LEU A 33 8.92 7.50 -4.66
N ALA A 34 9.11 6.45 -5.48
CA ALA A 34 8.16 5.35 -5.57
C ALA A 34 7.99 4.63 -4.21
N LEU A 35 9.10 4.34 -3.51
CA LEU A 35 9.07 3.77 -2.17
C LEU A 35 8.38 4.70 -1.16
N ARG A 36 8.68 6.01 -1.21
CA ARG A 36 8.00 7.00 -0.36
C ARG A 36 6.49 7.00 -0.60
N CYS A 37 6.05 6.93 -1.86
CA CYS A 37 4.63 6.82 -2.20
C CYS A 37 4.01 5.51 -1.67
N LEU A 38 4.71 4.37 -1.78
CA LEU A 38 4.27 3.10 -1.22
C LEU A 38 4.07 3.17 0.29
N ARG A 39 5.01 3.78 1.03
CA ARG A 39 4.88 4.02 2.48
C ARG A 39 3.67 4.90 2.79
N GLY A 40 3.47 5.97 2.02
CA GLY A 40 2.29 6.83 2.15
C GLY A 40 0.98 6.05 1.98
N HIS A 41 0.88 5.18 0.97
CA HIS A 41 -0.31 4.34 0.78
C HIS A 41 -0.50 3.32 1.90
N ALA A 42 0.57 2.64 2.34
CA ALA A 42 0.50 1.67 3.43
C ALA A 42 -0.04 2.31 4.72
N LEU A 43 0.49 3.49 5.09
CA LEU A 43 0.01 4.24 6.25
C LEU A 43 -1.43 4.73 6.08
N HIS A 44 -1.78 5.22 4.88
CA HIS A 44 -3.14 5.67 4.61
C HIS A 44 -4.17 4.52 4.71
N ILE A 45 -3.83 3.33 4.20
CA ILE A 45 -4.66 2.14 4.31
C ILE A 45 -4.76 1.68 5.77
N ALA A 46 -3.65 1.65 6.50
CA ALA A 46 -3.64 1.28 7.91
C ALA A 46 -4.54 2.21 8.75
N GLU A 47 -4.44 3.53 8.54
CA GLU A 47 -5.27 4.52 9.21
C GLU A 47 -6.76 4.40 8.83
N GLY A 48 -7.07 4.06 7.58
CA GLY A 48 -8.45 3.82 7.16
C GLY A 48 -9.07 2.55 7.76
N LEU A 49 -8.27 1.52 8.01
CA LEU A 49 -8.71 0.22 8.55
C LEU A 49 -8.81 0.20 10.08
N ASP A 50 -7.84 0.82 10.76
CA ASP A 50 -7.74 0.88 12.22
C ASP A 50 -7.33 2.29 12.65
N PRO A 51 -8.27 3.25 12.58
CA PRO A 51 -8.01 4.63 12.94
C PRO A 51 -7.89 4.82 14.46
N SER A 52 -7.20 5.89 14.87
CA SER A 52 -7.31 6.34 16.26
C SER A 52 -8.78 6.68 16.57
N PRO A 53 -9.33 6.27 17.73
CA PRO A 53 -10.68 6.66 18.16
C PRO A 53 -10.89 8.18 18.22
N GLU A 54 -9.81 8.94 18.35
CA GLU A 54 -9.81 10.41 18.42
C GLU A 54 -9.59 11.07 17.05
N ALA A 55 -9.49 10.29 15.97
CA ALA A 55 -9.22 10.82 14.65
C ALA A 55 -10.36 11.75 14.20
N SER A 56 -10.02 13.02 13.91
CA SER A 56 -11.00 14.07 13.62
C SER A 56 -11.88 13.80 12.40
N TRP A 57 -11.39 12.99 11.45
CA TRP A 57 -12.12 12.61 10.25
C TRP A 57 -13.17 11.51 10.48
N LEU A 58 -13.15 10.81 11.62
CA LEU A 58 -14.16 9.81 11.97
C LEU A 58 -15.53 10.43 12.28
N GLY A 59 -15.56 11.67 12.76
CA GLY A 59 -16.80 12.33 13.15
C GLY A 59 -17.62 11.50 14.14
N SER A 60 -18.84 11.11 13.75
CA SER A 60 -19.76 10.31 14.57
C SER A 60 -19.87 8.84 14.15
N VAL A 61 -18.91 8.33 13.36
CA VAL A 61 -18.88 6.92 12.94
C VAL A 61 -18.65 6.03 14.16
N ARG A 62 -19.36 4.90 14.23
CA ARG A 62 -19.14 3.86 15.25
C ARG A 62 -18.14 2.84 14.72
N MET A 63 -17.07 2.62 15.46
CA MET A 63 -16.13 1.53 15.19
C MET A 63 -16.67 0.23 15.75
N GLN A 64 -16.46 -0.86 15.01
CA GLN A 64 -16.79 -2.20 15.45
C GLN A 64 -15.51 -3.00 15.57
N GLN A 65 -15.34 -3.69 16.69
CA GLN A 65 -14.22 -4.61 16.85
C GLN A 65 -14.39 -5.78 15.86
N VAL A 66 -13.32 -6.06 15.12
CA VAL A 66 -13.24 -7.21 14.23
C VAL A 66 -12.78 -8.45 15.01
N SER A 67 -12.94 -9.65 14.44
CA SER A 67 -12.46 -10.88 15.07
C SER A 67 -10.94 -10.87 15.20
N ASP A 68 -10.42 -11.35 16.35
CA ASP A 68 -8.99 -11.51 16.60
C ASP A 68 -8.35 -12.58 15.68
N ASP A 69 -9.15 -13.43 15.04
CA ASP A 69 -8.68 -14.42 14.06
C ASP A 69 -8.29 -13.79 12.71
N LEU A 70 -8.63 -12.52 12.47
CA LEU A 70 -8.24 -11.82 11.26
C LEU A 70 -6.79 -11.32 11.38
N PRO A 71 -6.01 -11.37 10.29
CA PRO A 71 -4.69 -10.75 10.28
C PRO A 71 -4.78 -9.25 10.62
N ASP A 72 -3.91 -8.80 11.50
CA ASP A 72 -3.75 -7.37 11.81
C ASP A 72 -2.99 -6.66 10.67
N VAL A 73 -3.72 -6.44 9.58
CA VAL A 73 -3.24 -5.75 8.39
C VAL A 73 -2.74 -4.32 8.70
N PRO A 74 -3.44 -3.52 9.54
CA PRO A 74 -2.95 -2.20 9.94
C PRO A 74 -1.59 -2.25 10.64
N ALA A 75 -1.40 -3.14 11.62
CA ALA A 75 -0.10 -3.28 12.30
C ALA A 75 0.98 -3.76 11.34
N PHE A 76 0.66 -4.68 10.42
CA PHE A 76 1.60 -5.12 9.38
C PHE A 76 2.09 -3.94 8.52
N PHE A 77 1.19 -3.08 8.04
CA PHE A 77 1.57 -1.93 7.22
C PHE A 77 2.41 -0.90 7.98
N ARG A 78 2.07 -0.64 9.25
CA ARG A 78 2.85 0.25 10.13
C ARG A 78 4.25 -0.31 10.35
N THR A 79 4.35 -1.59 10.67
CA THR A 79 5.63 -2.30 10.89
C THR A 79 6.50 -2.28 9.62
N TRP A 80 5.90 -2.57 8.46
CA TRP A 80 6.61 -2.51 7.18
C TRP A 80 7.16 -1.11 6.87
N CYS A 81 6.43 -0.05 7.25
CA CYS A 81 6.88 1.33 7.07
C CYS A 81 8.08 1.73 7.94
N ASP A 82 8.39 0.94 8.97
CA ASP A 82 9.52 1.12 9.88
C ASP A 82 10.62 0.06 9.68
N ASP A 83 10.37 -0.98 8.87
CA ASP A 83 11.34 -2.02 8.54
C ASP A 83 12.24 -1.60 7.35
N GLU A 84 13.47 -1.19 7.65
CA GLU A 84 14.45 -0.76 6.66
C GLU A 84 14.83 -1.88 5.67
N VAL A 85 14.92 -3.13 6.12
CA VAL A 85 15.31 -4.28 5.28
C VAL A 85 14.24 -4.59 4.25
N GLN A 86 12.97 -4.60 4.67
CA GLN A 86 11.84 -4.78 3.77
C GLN A 86 11.71 -3.60 2.79
N GLN A 87 12.03 -2.38 3.22
CA GLN A 87 12.05 -1.20 2.36
C GLN A 87 13.14 -1.25 1.29
N GLU A 88 14.35 -1.69 1.64
CA GLU A 88 15.44 -1.90 0.67
C GLU A 88 15.08 -2.99 -0.35
N THR A 89 14.47 -4.07 0.12
CA THR A 89 13.96 -5.15 -0.74
C THR A 89 12.91 -4.62 -1.72
N ALA A 90 11.94 -3.84 -1.23
CA ALA A 90 10.92 -3.22 -2.06
C ALA A 90 11.50 -2.22 -3.07
N MET A 91 12.48 -1.40 -2.67
CA MET A 91 13.17 -0.46 -3.56
C MET A 91 13.90 -1.18 -4.69
N THR A 92 14.55 -2.30 -4.38
CA THR A 92 15.23 -3.15 -5.36
C THR A 92 14.23 -3.76 -6.34
N ALA A 93 13.11 -4.29 -5.84
CA ALA A 93 12.04 -4.85 -6.67
C ALA A 93 11.44 -3.79 -7.63
N VAL A 94 11.17 -2.58 -7.14
CA VAL A 94 10.69 -1.45 -7.97
C VAL A 94 11.72 -1.10 -9.07
N GLY A 95 13.01 -1.11 -8.75
CA GLY A 95 14.08 -0.92 -9.72
C GLY A 95 14.15 -2.02 -10.78
N ALA A 96 13.91 -3.28 -10.41
CA ALA A 96 13.92 -4.43 -11.30
C ALA A 96 12.69 -4.47 -12.23
N ALA A 97 11.49 -4.23 -11.70
CA ALA A 97 10.25 -4.18 -12.48
C ALA A 97 10.29 -3.12 -13.60
N GLN A 98 10.97 -2.00 -13.35
CA GLN A 98 11.21 -0.95 -14.34
C GLN A 98 12.14 -1.40 -15.48
N GLN A 99 13.13 -2.24 -15.19
CA GLN A 99 14.06 -2.78 -16.18
C GLN A 99 13.39 -3.83 -17.07
N ALA A 100 12.56 -4.69 -16.49
CA ALA A 100 11.77 -5.69 -17.22
C ALA A 100 10.72 -5.06 -18.16
N SER A 101 10.16 -3.92 -17.77
CA SER A 101 9.19 -3.18 -18.60
C SER A 101 9.84 -2.34 -19.71
N ARG A 102 11.18 -2.34 -19.84
CA ARG A 102 11.88 -1.57 -20.86
C ARG A 102 11.84 -2.33 -22.19
N PRO A 103 11.33 -1.74 -23.30
CA PRO A 103 11.40 -2.43 -24.57
C PRO A 103 12.88 -2.57 -24.98
N VAL A 104 13.27 -3.78 -25.33
CA VAL A 104 14.57 -4.06 -25.95
C VAL A 104 14.59 -3.31 -27.28
N ARG A 105 15.32 -2.18 -27.34
CA ARG A 105 15.62 -1.55 -28.62
C ARG A 105 16.58 -2.48 -29.36
N ARG A 106 16.08 -3.09 -30.44
CA ARG A 106 16.92 -3.62 -31.52
C ARG A 106 17.40 -2.48 -32.41
#